data_AF-A0A7L3KU82-F1
#
_entry.id   AF-A0A7L3KU82-F1
#
_cell.length_a   1.000
_cell.length_b   1.000
_cell.length_c   1.000
_cell.angle_alpha   90.00
_cell.angle_beta   90.00
_cell.angle_gamma   90.00
#
_symmetry.space_group_name_H-M   'P 1'
#
loop_
_entity.id
_entity.type
_entity.pdbx_description
1 polymer ?
#
loop_
_entity_poly.entity_id
_entity_poly.type
_entity_poly.pdbx_seq_one_letter_code
_entity_poly.pdbx_strand_id
1 'polypeptide(L)'
;PPQVSFTLELEFSCSILLDRAEVTLQATSDSTEATPEDNVVKLSVPIRYEPNLFLSSNSNLHRYEVHPLGTFTQSSGPEFTTTVKVQNLGCYPIQNVTLHMALPALGHRQATILSVTHVVGENTTCVLQPPEEGTQLVPVPLEDLLHMDR
;
A
#
# COMPACT_ATOMS: atom_id res chain seq x y z
N PRO A 1 10.71 -42.58 -29.78
CA PRO A 1 9.68 -41.78 -30.51
C PRO A 1 10.09 -40.31 -30.62
N PRO A 2 9.77 -39.62 -31.73
CA PRO A 2 9.98 -38.19 -31.85
C PRO A 2 9.09 -37.46 -30.84
N GLN A 3 9.65 -36.46 -30.16
CA GLN A 3 8.96 -35.62 -29.20
C GLN A 3 9.22 -34.16 -29.58
N VAL A 4 8.17 -33.34 -29.56
CA VAL A 4 8.25 -31.90 -29.80
C VAL A 4 7.87 -31.19 -28.50
N SER A 5 8.59 -30.13 -28.16
CA SER A 5 8.32 -29.29 -26.99
C SER A 5 8.02 -27.87 -27.47
N PHE A 6 7.04 -27.23 -26.85
CA PHE A 6 6.65 -25.85 -27.12
C PHE A 6 6.69 -25.06 -25.83
N THR A 7 7.09 -23.79 -25.93
CA THR A 7 6.98 -22.80 -24.85
C THR A 7 5.94 -21.78 -25.26
N LEU A 8 5.01 -21.49 -24.35
CA LEU A 8 3.97 -20.48 -24.53
C LEU A 8 4.25 -19.32 -23.58
N GLU A 9 4.43 -18.13 -24.14
CA GLU A 9 4.54 -16.89 -23.37
C GLU A 9 3.22 -16.14 -23.50
N LEU A 10 2.67 -15.71 -22.36
CA LEU A 10 1.40 -15.01 -22.27
C LEU A 10 1.64 -13.64 -21.65
N GLU A 11 1.16 -12.60 -22.32
CA GLU A 11 1.16 -11.23 -21.80
C GLU A 11 -0.26 -10.85 -21.41
N PHE A 12 -0.42 -10.30 -20.20
CA PHE A 12 -1.72 -9.92 -19.65
C PHE A 12 -1.96 -8.42 -19.79
N SER A 13 -3.21 -8.06 -20.07
CA SER A 13 -3.61 -6.66 -20.22
C SER A 13 -3.54 -5.90 -18.91
N CYS A 14 -3.08 -4.65 -18.95
CA CYS A 14 -3.16 -3.72 -17.83
C CYS A 14 -4.60 -3.19 -17.60
N SER A 15 -5.50 -3.32 -18.58
CA SER A 15 -6.88 -2.83 -18.47
C SER A 15 -7.88 -3.90 -18.03
N ILE A 16 -7.55 -5.18 -18.22
CA ILE A 16 -8.41 -6.32 -17.90
C ILE A 16 -7.60 -7.31 -17.08
N LEU A 17 -7.92 -7.38 -15.79
CA LEU A 17 -7.29 -8.32 -14.86
C LEU A 17 -8.02 -9.65 -14.90
N LEU A 18 -7.28 -10.72 -15.12
CA LEU A 18 -7.78 -12.09 -15.11
C LEU A 18 -7.36 -12.76 -13.80
N ASP A 19 -8.24 -13.51 -13.17
CA ASP A 19 -7.89 -14.31 -12.00
C ASP A 19 -7.17 -15.60 -12.40
N ARG A 20 -7.42 -16.11 -13.61
CA ARG A 20 -6.84 -17.36 -14.14
C ARG A 20 -6.56 -17.28 -15.64
N ALA A 21 -5.54 -17.99 -16.09
CA ALA A 21 -5.29 -18.28 -17.50
C ALA A 21 -5.72 -19.71 -17.81
N GLU A 22 -6.64 -19.88 -18.76
CA GLU A 22 -7.08 -21.19 -19.25
C GLU A 22 -6.51 -21.44 -20.64
N VAL A 23 -5.78 -22.54 -20.79
CA VAL A 23 -5.14 -22.93 -22.05
C VAL A 23 -5.61 -24.33 -22.41
N THR A 24 -6.24 -24.47 -23.58
CA THR A 24 -6.58 -25.79 -24.14
C THR A 24 -5.65 -26.06 -25.31
N LEU A 25 -4.92 -27.16 -25.25
CA LEU A 25 -4.06 -27.63 -26.32
C LEU A 25 -4.66 -28.93 -26.86
N GLN A 26 -4.81 -28.99 -28.18
CA GLN A 26 -5.31 -30.17 -28.88
C GLN A 26 -4.31 -30.56 -29.96
N ALA A 27 -3.87 -31.81 -29.96
CA ALA A 27 -3.13 -32.40 -31.06
C ALA A 27 -4.10 -32.98 -32.09
N THR A 28 -3.83 -32.78 -33.38
CA THR A 28 -4.64 -33.34 -34.47
C THR A 28 -3.75 -33.89 -35.57
N SER A 29 -4.20 -34.95 -36.26
CA SER A 29 -3.56 -35.50 -37.46
C SER A 29 -4.58 -35.77 -38.55
N ASP A 30 -4.12 -35.97 -39.79
CA ASP A 30 -5.00 -36.35 -40.91
C ASP A 30 -5.40 -37.84 -40.89
N SER A 31 -4.97 -38.59 -39.87
CA SER A 31 -5.30 -40.01 -39.73
C SER A 31 -6.62 -40.21 -38.99
N THR A 32 -7.23 -41.39 -39.16
CA THR A 32 -8.42 -41.75 -38.39
C THR A 32 -7.99 -42.30 -37.03
N GLU A 33 -8.31 -41.59 -35.96
CA GLU A 33 -7.99 -42.00 -34.59
C GLU A 33 -9.16 -42.66 -33.88
N ALA A 34 -8.85 -43.65 -33.04
CA ALA A 34 -9.85 -44.35 -32.24
C ALA A 34 -10.19 -43.60 -30.93
N THR A 35 -9.29 -42.77 -30.41
CA THR A 35 -9.40 -42.12 -29.08
C THR A 35 -9.12 -40.62 -29.14
N PRO A 36 -9.79 -39.82 -29.99
CA PRO A 36 -9.45 -38.40 -30.21
C PRO A 36 -9.51 -37.51 -28.95
N GLU A 37 -10.19 -37.95 -27.90
CA GLU A 37 -10.30 -37.22 -26.62
C GLU A 37 -9.00 -37.21 -25.80
N ASP A 38 -8.08 -38.15 -26.03
CA ASP A 38 -6.79 -38.21 -25.32
C ASP A 38 -5.76 -37.20 -25.85
N ASN A 39 -6.05 -36.57 -26.99
CA ASN A 39 -5.22 -35.57 -27.63
C ASN A 39 -5.44 -34.15 -27.08
N VAL A 40 -6.30 -33.99 -26.07
CA VAL A 40 -6.63 -32.69 -25.47
C VAL A 40 -6.07 -32.59 -24.06
N VAL A 41 -5.35 -31.50 -23.78
CA VAL A 41 -4.97 -31.11 -22.42
C VAL A 41 -5.52 -29.72 -22.10
N LYS A 42 -6.06 -29.57 -20.89
CA LYS A 42 -6.55 -28.30 -20.36
C LYS A 42 -5.68 -27.90 -19.18
N LEU A 43 -5.05 -26.73 -19.29
CA LEU A 43 -4.22 -26.13 -18.25
C LEU A 43 -4.97 -24.93 -17.68
N SER A 44 -4.88 -24.76 -16.37
CA SER A 44 -5.54 -23.64 -15.70
C SER A 44 -4.68 -23.09 -14.57
N VAL A 45 -4.14 -21.90 -14.79
CA VAL A 45 -3.07 -21.30 -13.97
C VAL A 45 -3.63 -20.06 -13.26
N PRO A 46 -3.56 -19.98 -11.92
CA PRO A 46 -3.97 -18.78 -11.20
C PRO A 46 -3.01 -17.62 -11.49
N ILE A 47 -3.55 -16.43 -11.68
CA ILE A 47 -2.79 -15.20 -11.90
C ILE A 47 -2.82 -14.39 -10.60
N ARG A 48 -1.65 -13.92 -10.17
CA ARG A 48 -1.48 -13.07 -9.00
C ARG A 48 -0.87 -11.75 -9.43
N TYR A 49 -1.49 -10.66 -8.99
CA TYR A 49 -1.02 -9.31 -9.24
C TYR A 49 -0.40 -8.75 -7.97
N GLU A 50 0.76 -8.11 -8.12
CA GLU A 50 1.43 -7.38 -7.06
C GLU A 50 1.32 -5.87 -7.32
N PRO A 51 0.48 -5.14 -6.56
CA PRO A 51 0.26 -3.72 -6.78
C PRO A 51 1.54 -2.94 -6.50
N ASN A 52 1.87 -2.01 -7.39
CA ASN A 52 2.99 -1.10 -7.20
C ASN A 52 2.47 0.26 -6.68
N LEU A 53 2.36 0.38 -5.37
CA LEU A 53 1.95 1.61 -4.69
C LEU A 53 3.15 2.32 -4.08
N PHE A 54 3.22 3.64 -4.29
CA PHE A 54 4.22 4.50 -3.70
C PHE A 54 3.58 5.49 -2.74
N LEU A 55 4.12 5.54 -1.51
CA LEU A 55 3.70 6.44 -0.46
C LEU A 55 4.75 7.52 -0.27
N SER A 56 4.34 8.78 -0.26
CA SER A 56 5.21 9.90 0.09
C SER A 56 4.50 10.87 1.03
N SER A 57 5.29 11.54 1.86
CA SER A 57 4.80 12.57 2.79
C SER A 57 5.64 13.83 2.69
N ASN A 58 5.02 14.99 2.80
CA ASN A 58 5.71 16.27 2.88
C ASN A 58 5.06 17.15 3.95
N SER A 59 5.86 17.79 4.79
CA SER A 59 5.37 18.72 5.82
C SER A 59 5.92 20.11 5.58
N ASN A 60 5.17 21.16 5.92
CA ASN A 60 5.68 22.53 5.86
C ASN A 60 6.53 22.91 7.09
N LEU A 61 6.59 22.05 8.11
CA LEU A 61 7.42 22.23 9.29
C LEU A 61 8.11 20.91 9.65
N HIS A 62 9.43 20.87 9.53
CA HIS A 62 10.24 19.69 9.85
C HIS A 62 10.89 19.75 11.23
N ARG A 63 11.05 20.96 11.77
CA ARG A 63 11.70 21.19 13.06
C ARG A 63 11.06 22.38 13.76
N TYR A 64 10.79 22.21 15.06
CA TYR A 64 10.34 23.27 15.94
C TYR A 64 11.25 23.37 17.15
N GLU A 65 11.85 24.54 17.36
CA GLU A 65 12.69 24.81 18.51
C GLU A 65 11.85 25.32 19.69
N VAL A 66 11.82 24.53 20.76
CA VAL A 66 11.09 24.88 21.97
C VAL A 66 11.91 25.88 22.78
N HIS A 67 11.34 27.06 23.00
CA HIS A 67 11.94 28.10 23.83
C HIS A 67 11.50 27.92 25.30
N PRO A 68 12.27 28.44 26.28
CA PRO A 68 11.91 28.35 27.69
C PRO A 68 10.54 28.93 28.00
N LEU A 69 9.89 28.40 29.05
CA LEU A 69 8.60 28.88 29.54
C LEU A 69 8.63 30.40 29.80
N GLY A 70 7.67 31.13 29.22
CA GLY A 70 7.48 32.57 29.42
C GLY A 70 7.91 33.46 28.25
N THR A 71 8.51 32.92 27.18
CA THR A 71 8.88 33.69 25.97
C THR A 71 7.88 33.56 24.82
N PHE A 72 6.83 32.74 24.96
CA PHE A 72 5.85 32.52 23.90
C PHE A 72 4.75 33.58 23.90
N THR A 73 4.50 34.16 22.72
CA THR A 73 3.38 35.08 22.48
C THR A 73 2.09 34.35 22.08
N GLN A 74 2.19 33.07 21.69
CA GLN A 74 1.06 32.20 21.35
C GLN A 74 0.90 31.08 22.39
N SER A 75 -0.34 30.77 22.75
CA SER A 75 -0.68 29.74 23.75
C SER A 75 -0.58 28.31 23.24
N SER A 76 -0.52 28.12 21.92
CA SER A 76 -0.38 26.82 21.25
C SER A 76 0.90 26.83 20.40
N GLY A 77 1.52 25.66 20.24
CA GLY A 77 2.66 25.48 19.33
C GLY A 77 2.30 25.82 17.88
N PRO A 78 3.28 25.82 16.96
CA PRO A 78 3.08 26.22 15.57
C PRO A 78 2.10 25.27 14.89
N GLU A 79 1.25 25.84 14.04
CA GLU A 79 0.46 25.02 13.10
C GLU A 79 1.35 24.57 11.95
N PHE A 80 1.16 23.32 11.56
CA PHE A 80 1.82 22.75 10.39
C PHE A 80 0.88 21.80 9.66
N THR A 81 1.20 21.54 8.40
CA THR A 81 0.43 20.69 7.51
C THR A 81 1.35 19.62 6.97
N THR A 82 0.93 18.36 7.14
CA THR A 82 1.57 17.22 6.52
C THR A 82 0.65 16.67 5.44
N THR A 83 1.12 16.68 4.21
CA THR A 83 0.45 16.10 3.05
C THR A 83 0.99 14.70 2.80
N VAL A 84 0.10 13.71 2.72
CA VAL A 84 0.44 12.33 2.36
C VAL A 84 -0.14 12.02 0.99
N LYS A 85 0.66 11.42 0.11
CA LYS A 85 0.27 11.05 -1.25
C LYS A 85 0.45 9.56 -1.46
N VAL A 86 -0.60 8.91 -1.96
CA VAL A 86 -0.58 7.53 -2.44
C VAL A 86 -0.61 7.56 -3.97
N GLN A 87 0.37 6.93 -4.61
CA GLN A 87 0.49 6.89 -6.07
C GLN A 87 0.50 5.45 -6.54
N ASN A 88 -0.28 5.15 -7.57
CA ASN A 88 -0.17 3.89 -8.29
C ASN A 88 0.89 4.03 -9.38
N LEU A 89 2.03 3.35 -9.20
CA LEU A 89 3.10 3.25 -10.19
C LEU A 89 2.94 2.02 -11.09
N GLY A 90 1.94 1.16 -10.82
CA GLY A 90 1.59 0.02 -11.65
C GLY A 90 0.77 0.44 -12.88
N CYS A 91 0.64 -0.49 -13.83
CA CYS A 91 -0.09 -0.22 -15.07
C CYS A 91 -1.60 -0.48 -14.98
N TYR A 92 -2.06 -1.20 -13.97
CA TYR A 92 -3.47 -1.56 -13.79
C TYR A 92 -4.12 -0.79 -12.65
N PRO A 93 -5.43 -0.49 -12.73
CA PRO A 93 -6.13 0.26 -11.70
C PRO A 93 -6.28 -0.57 -10.41
N ILE A 94 -6.13 0.09 -9.27
CA ILE A 94 -6.33 -0.51 -7.95
C ILE A 94 -7.53 0.18 -7.31
N GLN A 95 -8.43 -0.61 -6.74
CA GLN A 95 -9.66 -0.14 -6.08
C GLN A 95 -9.61 -0.47 -4.59
N ASN A 96 -10.43 0.22 -3.80
CA ASN A 96 -10.60 -0.02 -2.36
C ASN A 96 -9.30 0.09 -1.55
N VAL A 97 -8.41 0.99 -1.95
CA VAL A 97 -7.18 1.28 -1.21
C VAL A 97 -7.54 1.98 0.11
N THR A 98 -7.10 1.41 1.23
CA THR A 98 -7.25 1.99 2.56
C THR A 98 -5.87 2.28 3.14
N LEU A 99 -5.65 3.51 3.60
CA LEU A 99 -4.42 3.92 4.26
C LEU A 99 -4.70 4.12 5.75
N HIS A 100 -4.02 3.34 6.59
CA HIS A 100 -4.02 3.53 8.05
C HIS A 100 -2.76 4.29 8.45
N MET A 101 -2.94 5.40 9.17
CA MET A 101 -1.83 6.22 9.67
C MET A 101 -1.97 6.42 11.16
N ALA A 102 -0.90 6.12 11.90
CA ALA A 102 -0.79 6.49 13.31
C ALA A 102 -0.17 7.89 13.40
N LEU A 103 -0.87 8.79 14.08
CA LEU A 103 -0.37 10.14 14.38
C LEU A 103 -0.03 10.23 15.86
N PRO A 104 1.15 10.74 16.23
CA PRO A 104 1.48 10.94 17.65
C PRO A 104 0.52 11.98 18.21
N ALA A 105 -0.20 11.67 19.29
CA ALA A 105 -1.11 12.62 19.94
C ALA A 105 -0.68 12.94 21.37
N LEU A 106 -0.20 11.93 22.09
CA LEU A 106 0.13 11.97 23.52
C LEU A 106 1.60 11.63 23.75
N GLY A 107 2.25 12.40 24.63
CA GLY A 107 3.60 12.18 25.12
C GLY A 107 3.62 11.63 26.55
N HIS A 108 4.74 11.82 27.24
CA HIS A 108 4.92 11.38 28.62
C HIS A 108 3.81 11.92 29.54
N ARG A 109 3.30 11.06 30.45
CA ARG A 109 2.18 11.37 31.36
C ARG A 109 0.91 11.87 30.64
N GLN A 110 0.64 11.38 29.42
CA GLN A 110 -0.53 11.74 28.63
C GLN A 110 -0.61 13.25 28.31
N ALA A 111 0.53 13.95 28.28
CA ALA A 111 0.57 15.33 27.82
C ALA A 111 0.28 15.36 26.31
N THR A 112 -0.69 16.17 25.87
CA THR A 112 -0.96 16.37 24.45
C THR A 112 0.24 17.04 23.78
N ILE A 113 0.82 16.38 22.78
CA ILE A 113 1.98 16.88 22.01
C ILE A 113 1.62 17.32 20.60
N LEU A 114 0.48 16.84 20.09
CA LEU A 114 -0.04 17.22 18.77
C LEU A 114 -1.56 17.06 18.77
N SER A 115 -2.22 18.04 18.17
CA SER A 115 -3.67 18.04 17.97
C SER A 115 -3.95 18.19 16.49
N VAL A 116 -4.72 17.28 15.92
CA VAL A 116 -5.17 17.37 14.53
C VAL A 116 -6.35 18.33 14.48
N THR A 117 -6.19 19.45 13.79
CA THR A 117 -7.24 20.47 13.67
C THR A 117 -8.20 20.18 12.52
N HIS A 118 -7.69 19.66 11.40
CA HIS A 118 -8.48 19.31 10.23
C HIS A 118 -7.79 18.19 9.42
N VAL A 119 -8.60 17.42 8.71
CA VAL A 119 -8.13 16.42 7.73
C VAL A 119 -8.86 16.68 6.43
N VAL A 120 -8.11 16.80 5.33
CA VAL A 120 -8.65 17.07 3.99
C VAL A 120 -8.19 15.95 3.07
N GLY A 121 -9.15 15.29 2.42
CA GLY A 121 -8.92 14.27 1.40
C GLY A 121 -9.30 14.79 0.02
N GLU A 122 -8.50 14.48 -1.00
CA GLU A 122 -8.82 14.76 -2.39
C GLU A 122 -9.32 13.47 -3.06
N ASN A 123 -10.63 13.41 -3.35
CA ASN A 123 -11.30 12.19 -3.84
C ASN A 123 -11.17 10.97 -2.91
N THR A 124 -11.01 11.21 -1.61
CA THR A 124 -10.97 10.15 -0.59
C THR A 124 -11.91 10.49 0.56
N THR A 125 -12.28 9.48 1.35
CA THR A 125 -12.92 9.70 2.64
C THR A 125 -11.89 9.51 3.74
N CYS A 126 -11.92 10.38 4.76
CA CYS A 126 -11.00 10.34 5.88
C CYS A 126 -11.78 10.26 7.18
N VAL A 127 -11.32 9.41 8.09
CA VAL A 127 -11.87 9.28 9.44
C VAL A 127 -10.71 9.42 10.42
N LEU A 128 -10.78 10.44 11.28
CA LEU A 128 -9.86 10.58 12.40
C LEU A 128 -10.43 9.80 13.58
N GLN A 129 -9.65 8.87 14.11
CA GLN A 129 -9.99 8.14 15.31
C GLN A 129 -9.24 8.77 16.50
N PRO A 130 -9.90 8.99 17.65
CA PRO A 130 -9.21 9.42 18.86
C PRO A 130 -8.23 8.34 19.33
N PRO A 131 -7.21 8.70 20.14
CA PRO A 131 -6.34 7.71 20.76
C PRO A 131 -7.17 6.69 21.55
N GLU A 132 -6.87 5.40 21.41
CA GLU A 132 -7.60 4.37 22.15
C GLU A 132 -7.37 4.52 23.66
N GLU A 133 -8.49 4.60 24.40
CA GLU A 133 -8.51 4.77 25.84
C GLU A 133 -7.92 3.50 26.49
N GLY A 134 -6.80 3.65 27.20
CA GLY A 134 -6.09 2.52 27.83
C GLY A 134 -4.81 2.05 27.13
N THR A 135 -4.38 2.68 26.04
CA THR A 135 -3.09 2.36 25.41
C THR A 135 -1.94 2.73 26.37
N GLN A 136 -1.25 1.72 26.91
CA GLN A 136 -0.05 1.94 27.71
C GLN A 136 1.07 2.44 26.76
N LEU A 137 1.31 3.75 26.78
CA LEU A 137 2.39 4.36 25.98
C LEU A 137 3.74 3.85 26.50
N VAL A 138 4.34 2.90 25.77
CA VAL A 138 5.73 2.52 25.98
C VAL A 138 6.59 3.68 25.47
N PRO A 139 7.42 4.32 26.31
CA PRO A 139 8.33 5.35 25.84
C PRO A 139 9.24 4.75 24.77
N VAL A 140 9.31 5.37 23.59
CA VAL A 140 10.29 4.99 22.58
C VAL A 140 11.68 5.29 23.16
N PRO A 141 12.57 4.28 23.28
CA PRO A 141 13.93 4.49 23.76
C PRO A 141 14.67 5.55 22.93
N LEU A 142 15.54 6.33 23.58
CA LEU A 142 16.23 7.43 22.91
C LEU A 142 17.14 6.94 21.77
N GLU A 143 17.71 5.74 21.89
CA GLU A 143 18.49 5.10 20.82
C GLU A 143 17.71 4.90 19.52
N ASP A 144 16.41 4.58 19.58
CA ASP A 144 15.59 4.31 18.40
C ASP A 144 15.23 5.58 17.62
N LEU A 145 15.25 6.74 18.29
CA LEU A 145 14.99 8.04 17.68
C LEU A 145 16.21 8.58 16.90
N LEU A 146 17.42 8.12 17.22
CA LEU A 146 18.67 8.56 16.56
C LEU A 146 18.85 7.97 15.16
N HIS A 147 18.06 6.95 14.80
CA HIS A 147 18.14 6.28 13.51
C HIS A 147 17.23 6.87 12.42
N MET A 148 16.46 7.92 12.74
CA MET A 148 15.52 8.54 11.79
C MET A 148 16.14 9.64 10.90
N ASP A 149 17.41 10.01 11.13
CA ASP A 149 18.12 11.08 10.41
C ASP A 149 18.94 10.59 9.18
N ARG A 150 18.62 9.42 8.59
CA ARG A 150 19.33 8.91 7.41
C ARG A 150 18.45 8.75 6.18
#